data_AF-A0A4S8M352-F1
#
_entry.id   AF-A0A4S8M352-F1
#
_cell.length_a   1.000
_cell.length_b   1.000
_cell.length_c   1.000
_cell.angle_alpha   90.00
_cell.angle_beta   90.00
_cell.angle_gamma   90.00
#
_symmetry.space_group_name_H-M   'P 1'
#
loop_
_entity.id
_entity.type
_entity.pdbx_description
1 polymer ?
#
loop_
_entity_poly.entity_id
_entity_poly.type
_entity_poly.pdbx_seq_one_letter_code
_entity_poly.pdbx_strand_id
1 'polypeptide(L)'
;ACHDRSTGNLGRHVKGCVHAQDNTNQLTVAQFARGSTYTHGKLRTKQVRWVCESHRPFTIVEDAGYRDICTMLNSNVKFVSRQTLS
;
A
#
# COMPACT_ATOMS: atom_id res chain seq x y z
N ALA A 1 -45.07 25.46 -7.16
CA ALA A 1 -44.27 24.29 -7.60
C ALA A 1 -42.82 24.50 -7.16
N CYS A 2 -42.37 23.72 -6.17
CA CYS A 2 -41.00 23.77 -5.65
C CYS A 2 -40.04 23.29 -6.74
N HIS A 3 -39.22 24.18 -7.29
CA HIS A 3 -38.16 23.79 -8.22
C HIS A 3 -36.96 23.30 -7.41
N ASP A 4 -36.83 21.99 -7.29
CA ASP A 4 -35.62 21.35 -6.78
C ASP A 4 -34.44 21.65 -7.72
N ARG A 5 -33.66 22.66 -7.38
CA ARG A 5 -32.40 22.99 -8.07
C ARG A 5 -31.20 22.21 -7.50
N SER A 6 -31.40 21.39 -6.48
CA SER A 6 -30.29 20.76 -5.75
C SER A 6 -29.62 19.62 -6.51
N THR A 7 -30.27 19.08 -7.55
CA THR A 7 -29.72 18.01 -8.42
C THR A 7 -29.39 18.47 -9.84
N GLY A 8 -29.89 19.64 -10.26
CA GLY A 8 -29.73 20.15 -11.63
C GLY A 8 -28.31 20.60 -11.97
N ASN A 9 -27.56 21.05 -10.97
CA ASN A 9 -26.14 21.34 -11.05
C ASN A 9 -25.30 20.06 -11.22
N LEU A 10 -25.62 18.98 -10.51
CA LEU A 10 -24.96 17.68 -10.64
C LEU A 10 -25.19 17.07 -12.02
N GLY A 11 -26.43 17.11 -12.51
CA GLY A 11 -26.76 16.65 -13.86
C GLY A 11 -26.05 17.45 -14.96
N ARG A 12 -25.84 18.75 -14.76
CA ARG A 12 -25.06 19.60 -15.68
C ARG A 12 -23.57 19.30 -15.60
N HIS A 13 -23.05 19.03 -14.41
CA HIS A 13 -21.65 18.67 -14.19
C HIS A 13 -21.32 17.33 -14.86
N VAL A 14 -22.12 16.28 -14.65
CA VAL A 14 -21.92 14.96 -15.29
C VAL A 14 -21.95 15.07 -16.82
N LYS A 15 -22.83 15.90 -17.38
CA LYS A 15 -22.95 16.11 -18.83
C LYS A 15 -21.82 16.95 -19.43
N GLY A 16 -21.20 17.84 -18.65
CA GLY A 16 -20.08 18.68 -19.08
C GLY A 16 -18.70 18.12 -18.70
N CYS A 17 -18.65 17.11 -17.85
CA CYS A 17 -17.41 16.46 -17.43
C CYS A 17 -16.98 15.49 -18.54
N VAL A 18 -15.94 15.87 -19.29
CA VAL A 18 -15.23 14.93 -20.15
C VAL A 18 -14.59 13.91 -19.21
N HIS A 19 -15.12 12.68 -19.21
CA HIS A 19 -14.54 11.53 -18.51
C HIS A 19 -13.20 11.20 -19.17
N ALA A 20 -12.16 11.97 -18.85
CA ALA A 20 -10.80 11.48 -18.97
C ALA A 20 -10.66 10.40 -17.89
N GLN A 21 -10.68 9.16 -18.34
CA GLN A 21 -10.56 7.96 -17.52
C GLN A 21 -9.41 8.12 -16.53
N ASP A 22 -9.67 8.14 -15.23
CA ASP A 22 -8.59 7.97 -14.27
C ASP A 22 -9.06 7.24 -13.00
N ASN A 23 -9.10 5.91 -13.16
CA ASN A 23 -8.57 4.93 -12.23
C ASN A 23 -8.96 5.08 -10.75
N THR A 24 -9.86 4.18 -10.34
CA THR A 24 -10.35 3.89 -8.98
C THR A 24 -9.26 3.55 -7.93
N ASN A 25 -7.98 3.78 -8.21
CA ASN A 25 -6.81 3.51 -7.36
C ASN A 25 -5.69 4.58 -7.45
N GLN A 26 -5.95 5.76 -8.00
CA GLN A 26 -4.88 6.76 -8.15
C GLN A 26 -4.59 7.51 -6.85
N LEU A 27 -3.55 7.02 -6.16
CA LEU A 27 -2.70 7.81 -5.29
C LEU A 27 -2.40 9.15 -5.99
N THR A 28 -2.40 10.28 -5.28
CA THR A 28 -2.00 11.57 -5.89
C THR A 28 -0.65 11.40 -6.61
N VAL A 29 -0.38 12.11 -7.71
CA VAL A 29 0.88 11.94 -8.47
C VAL A 29 2.10 12.00 -7.54
N ALA A 30 2.08 12.81 -6.48
CA ALA A 30 3.14 12.87 -5.46
C ALA A 30 3.14 11.69 -4.46
N GLN A 31 1.98 11.10 -4.13
CA GLN A 31 1.87 9.92 -3.26
C GLN A 31 2.11 8.60 -4.02
N PHE A 32 1.76 8.51 -5.30
CA PHE A 32 2.16 7.44 -6.22
C PHE A 32 3.65 7.55 -6.53
N ALA A 33 4.15 8.76 -6.84
CA ALA A 33 5.55 8.97 -7.21
C ALA A 33 6.53 8.74 -6.06
N ARG A 34 6.08 8.77 -4.80
CA ARG A 34 6.90 8.34 -3.66
C ARG A 34 7.02 6.81 -3.54
N GLY A 35 6.09 6.06 -4.12
CA GLY A 35 6.07 4.59 -4.11
C GLY A 35 6.08 3.96 -2.72
N SER A 36 6.10 2.63 -2.70
CA SER A 36 6.57 1.91 -1.53
C SER A 36 8.07 2.15 -1.40
N THR A 37 8.55 2.64 -0.25
CA THR A 37 10.00 2.70 0.03
C THR A 37 10.62 1.32 0.23
N TYR A 38 9.80 0.27 0.08
CA TYR A 38 10.20 -1.11 0.10
C TYR A 38 11.31 -1.37 -0.92
N THR A 39 12.43 -1.83 -0.38
CA THR A 39 13.38 -2.63 -1.14
C THR A 39 13.63 -3.89 -0.34
N HIS A 40 13.94 -4.98 -1.02
CA HIS A 40 14.26 -6.24 -0.36
C HIS A 40 15.35 -6.08 0.70
N GLY A 41 16.40 -5.32 0.39
CA GLY A 41 17.48 -5.00 1.33
C GLY A 41 17.02 -4.19 2.54
N LYS A 42 16.20 -3.13 2.33
CA LYS A 42 15.69 -2.31 3.43
C LYS A 42 14.79 -3.12 4.38
N LEU A 43 13.92 -3.97 3.83
CA LEU A 43 13.09 -4.84 4.66
C LEU A 43 13.96 -5.80 5.48
N ARG A 44 14.95 -6.45 4.84
CA ARG A 44 15.88 -7.35 5.53
C ARG A 44 16.62 -6.66 6.67
N THR A 45 17.20 -5.48 6.44
CA THR A 45 17.90 -4.72 7.49
C THR A 45 16.96 -4.37 8.65
N LYS A 46 15.72 -3.97 8.37
CA LYS A 46 14.72 -3.69 9.41
C LYS A 46 14.32 -4.96 10.17
N GLN A 47 14.20 -6.10 9.49
CA GLN A 47 13.93 -7.39 10.13
C GLN A 47 15.07 -7.79 11.08
N VAL A 48 16.32 -7.77 10.63
CA VAL A 48 17.48 -8.07 11.49
C VAL A 48 17.50 -7.16 12.71
N ARG A 49 17.36 -5.84 12.50
CA ARG A 49 17.32 -4.87 13.59
C ARG A 49 16.21 -5.18 14.59
N TRP A 50 14.99 -5.41 14.11
CA TRP A 50 13.84 -5.73 14.94
C TRP A 50 14.03 -7.01 15.76
N VAL A 51 14.57 -8.06 15.11
CA VAL A 51 14.85 -9.35 15.74
C VAL A 51 15.88 -9.19 16.85
N CYS A 52 16.98 -8.48 16.58
CA CYS A 52 18.04 -8.22 17.55
C CYS A 52 17.57 -7.34 18.72
N GLU A 53 16.87 -6.23 18.45
CA GLU A 53 16.39 -5.29 19.48
C GLU A 53 15.29 -5.90 20.35
N SER A 54 14.49 -6.82 19.81
CA SER A 54 13.38 -7.46 20.53
C SER A 54 13.73 -8.83 21.11
N HIS A 55 14.98 -9.29 20.98
CA HIS A 55 15.41 -10.65 21.36
C HIS A 55 14.51 -11.76 20.79
N ARG A 56 14.07 -11.60 19.54
CA ARG A 56 13.18 -12.56 18.88
C ARG A 56 14.00 -13.62 18.15
N PRO A 57 13.44 -14.82 17.91
CA PRO A 57 14.07 -15.80 17.04
C PRO A 57 13.96 -15.36 15.57
N PHE A 58 15.00 -15.64 14.77
CA PHE A 58 15.00 -15.35 13.33
C PHE A 58 13.89 -16.09 12.55
N THR A 59 13.30 -17.15 13.12
CA THR A 59 12.16 -17.88 12.53
C THR A 59 10.90 -17.03 12.38
N ILE A 60 10.79 -15.91 13.10
CA ILE A 60 9.60 -15.05 13.08
C ILE A 60 9.28 -14.48 11.68
N VAL A 61 10.26 -14.34 10.79
CA VAL A 61 10.01 -13.86 9.42
C VAL A 61 9.37 -14.90 8.50
N GLU A 62 9.33 -16.15 8.95
CA GLU A 62 8.70 -17.26 8.26
C GLU A 62 7.25 -17.49 8.74
N ASP A 63 6.85 -16.81 9.81
CA ASP A 63 5.48 -16.87 10.33
C ASP A 63 4.46 -16.41 9.29
N ALA A 64 3.36 -17.16 9.18
CA ALA A 64 2.33 -16.92 8.19
C ALA A 64 1.61 -15.57 8.43
N GLY A 65 1.33 -15.21 9.68
CA GLY A 65 0.67 -13.95 10.02
C GLY A 65 1.56 -12.74 9.71
N TYR A 66 2.86 -12.85 10.01
CA TYR A 66 3.83 -11.82 9.62
C TYR A 66 3.90 -11.62 8.09
N ARG A 67 3.94 -12.72 7.33
CA ARG A 67 3.98 -12.68 5.85
C ARG A 67 2.70 -12.11 5.25
N ASP A 68 1.56 -12.47 5.80
CA ASP A 68 0.26 -11.95 5.36
C ASP A 68 0.19 -10.42 5.50
N ILE A 69 0.58 -9.89 6.67
CA ILE A 69 0.66 -8.45 6.92
C ILE A 69 1.60 -7.76 5.91
N CYS A 70 2.78 -8.33 5.67
CA CYS A 70 3.72 -7.74 4.71
C CYS A 70 3.17 -7.74 3.28
N THR A 71 2.46 -8.80 2.88
CA THR A 71 1.87 -8.94 1.54
C THR A 71 0.71 -7.96 1.35
N MET A 72 -0.11 -7.75 2.40
CA MET A 72 -1.13 -6.71 2.43
C MET A 72 -0.53 -5.32 2.18
N LEU A 73 0.62 -5.01 2.82
CA LEU A 73 1.28 -3.71 2.71
C LEU A 73 2.00 -3.50 1.37
N ASN A 74 2.52 -4.57 0.79
CA ASN A 74 3.11 -4.57 -0.54
C ASN A 74 3.09 -5.99 -1.13
N SER A 75 2.30 -6.18 -2.20
CA SER A 75 2.14 -7.47 -2.86
C SER A 75 3.40 -8.01 -3.54
N ASN A 76 4.40 -7.14 -3.77
CA ASN A 76 5.69 -7.51 -4.36
C ASN A 76 6.76 -7.86 -3.31
N VAL A 77 6.37 -8.04 -2.04
CA VAL A 77 7.31 -8.40 -0.99
C VAL A 77 7.89 -9.78 -1.27
N LYS A 78 9.22 -9.83 -1.35
CA LYS A 78 10.01 -11.06 -1.32
C LYS A 78 10.37 -11.39 0.13
N PHE A 79 9.99 -12.58 0.56
CA PHE A 79 10.33 -13.10 1.88
C PHE A 79 11.67 -13.82 1.85
N VAL A 80 12.45 -13.60 2.90
CA VAL A 80 13.71 -14.30 3.13
C VAL A 80 13.50 -15.47 4.09
N SER A 81 14.36 -16.48 3.99
CA SER A 81 14.43 -17.53 5.01
C SER A 81 15.15 -17.02 6.25
N ARG A 82 14.91 -17.68 7.39
CA ARG A 82 15.63 -17.45 8.64
C ARG A 82 17.15 -17.52 8.48
N GLN A 83 17.63 -18.40 7.60
CA GLN A 83 19.06 -18.60 7.28
C GLN A 83 19.68 -17.38 6.58
N THR A 84 18.85 -16.62 5.86
CA THR A 84 19.30 -15.40 5.18
C THR A 84 19.38 -14.23 6.18
N LEU A 85 18.77 -14.31 7.35
CA LEU A 85 18.87 -13.27 8.39
C LEU A 85 19.99 -13.52 9.39
N SER A 86 20.40 -14.79 9.59
CA SER A 86 21.54 -15.18 10.42
C SER A 86 22.89 -14.90 9.77
#